data_AF-A0A1I2KVU7-F1
#
_entry.id   AF-A0A1I2KVU7-F1
#
_cell.length_a   1.000
_cell.length_b   1.000
_cell.length_c   1.000
_cell.angle_alpha   90.00
_cell.angle_beta   90.00
_cell.angle_gamma   90.00
#
_symmetry.space_group_name_H-M   'P 1'
#
loop_
_entity.id
_entity.type
_entity.pdbx_description
1 polymer ?
#
loop_
_entity_poly.entity_id
_entity_poly.type
_entity_poly.pdbx_seq_one_letter_code
_entity_poly.pdbx_strand_id
1 'polypeptide(L)' 'MIYALDALGQMKAGEVLLVIADCPQSFRSVPEEVVKHGYELLSEPEQQGQDLYFYIRVPGSG' A
#
# COMPACT_ATOMS: atom_id res chain seq x y z
N MET A 1 -6.90 -6.25 -2.99
CA MET A 1 -6.96 -4.78 -2.82
C MET A 1 -8.01 -4.34 -1.81
N ILE A 2 -9.29 -4.76 -1.95
CA ILE A 2 -10.41 -4.25 -1.12
C ILE A 2 -10.07 -4.23 0.39
N TYR A 3 -9.49 -5.31 0.91
CA TYR A 3 -9.11 -5.40 2.33
C TYR A 3 -8.02 -4.42 2.79
N ALA A 4 -7.10 -4.03 1.91
CA ALA A 4 -6.00 -3.13 2.28
C ALA A 4 -6.48 -1.68 2.43
N LEU A 5 -7.38 -1.22 1.55
CA LEU A 5 -7.94 0.13 1.63
C LEU A 5 -8.89 0.29 2.83
N ASP A 6 -9.69 -0.74 3.13
CA ASP A 6 -10.54 -0.75 4.33
C ASP A 6 -9.70 -0.69 5.61
N ALA A 7 -8.60 -1.45 5.68
CA ALA A 7 -7.67 -1.41 6.82
C ALA A 7 -7.04 -0.01 6.97
N LEU A 8 -6.54 0.58 5.88
CA LEU A 8 -5.95 1.92 5.89
C LEU A 8 -6.95 2.99 6.37
N GLY A 9 -8.24 2.85 6.02
CA GLY A 9 -9.29 3.77 6.47
C GLY A 9 -9.57 3.73 7.97
N GLN A 10 -9.12 2.69 8.67
CA GLN A 10 -9.25 2.52 10.12
C GLN A 10 -7.98 2.87 10.89
N MET A 11 -6.86 3.09 10.18
CA MET A 11 -5.56 3.39 10.77
C MET A 11 -5.40 4.88 11.09
N LYS A 12 -4.49 5.20 11.99
CA LYS A 12 -4.19 6.59 12.38
C LYS A 12 -3.21 7.22 11.40
N ALA A 13 -3.32 8.54 11.26
CA ALA A 13 -2.37 9.36 10.53
C ALA A 13 -0.92 9.03 10.95
N GLY A 14 -0.06 8.76 9.97
CA GLY A 14 1.34 8.38 10.15
C GLY A 14 1.61 6.88 10.33
N GLU A 15 0.59 6.04 10.57
CA GLU A 15 0.78 4.59 10.64
C GLU A 15 1.07 3.99 9.26
N VAL A 16 1.76 2.85 9.26
CA VAL A 16 2.23 2.16 8.06
C VAL A 16 1.64 0.75 7.99
N LEU A 17 1.02 0.44 6.86
CA LEU A 17 0.54 -0.90 6.51
C LEU A 17 1.53 -1.56 5.55
N LEU A 18 1.93 -2.79 5.87
CA LEU A 18 2.62 -3.67 4.92
C LEU A 18 1.58 -4.56 4.23
N VAL A 19 1.52 -4.48 2.90
CA VAL A 19 0.74 -5.40 2.07
C VAL A 19 1.71 -6.34 1.36
N ILE A 20 1.45 -7.65 1.47
CA ILE A 20 2.18 -8.70 0.76
C ILE A 20 1.23 -9.33 -0.26
N ALA A 21 1.66 -9.46 -1.51
CA ALA A 21 0.86 -10.05 -2.59
C ALA A 21 1.73 -10.93 -3.50
N ASP A 22 1.15 -11.93 -4.12
CA ASP A 22 1.83 -12.91 -4.99
C ASP A 22 1.48 -12.73 -6.48
N CYS A 23 0.66 -11.74 -6.81
CA CYS A 23 0.16 -11.51 -8.16
C CYS A 23 0.95 -10.38 -8.87
N PRO A 24 1.60 -10.64 -10.02
CA PRO A 24 2.40 -9.64 -10.74
C PRO A 24 1.65 -8.36 -11.12
N GLN A 25 0.34 -8.44 -11.36
CA GLN A 25 -0.48 -7.26 -11.68
C GLN A 25 -0.53 -6.26 -10.51
N SER A 26 -0.41 -6.76 -9.27
CA SER A 26 -0.42 -5.94 -8.06
C SER A 26 0.72 -4.94 -8.05
N PHE A 27 1.86 -5.24 -8.70
CA PHE A 27 3.01 -4.35 -8.80
C PHE A 27 2.65 -2.97 -9.37
N ARG A 28 1.68 -2.94 -10.32
CA ARG A 28 1.21 -1.68 -10.92
C ARG A 28 -0.07 -1.17 -10.27
N SER A 29 -1.04 -2.05 -10.05
CA SER A 29 -2.36 -1.61 -9.57
C SER A 29 -2.32 -1.07 -8.14
N VAL A 30 -1.51 -1.66 -7.25
CA VAL A 30 -1.46 -1.25 -5.84
C VAL A 30 -0.94 0.19 -5.71
N PRO A 31 0.22 0.57 -6.28
CA PRO A 31 0.67 1.96 -6.26
C PRO A 31 -0.35 2.96 -6.82
N GLU A 32 -0.99 2.63 -7.94
CA GLU A 32 -2.01 3.49 -8.57
C GLU A 32 -3.21 3.73 -7.63
N GLU A 33 -3.75 2.67 -7.04
CA GLU A 33 -4.91 2.79 -6.15
C GLU A 33 -4.54 3.47 -4.82
N VAL A 34 -3.34 3.23 -4.28
CA VAL A 34 -2.83 3.90 -3.07
C VAL A 34 -2.79 5.41 -3.27
N VAL A 35 -2.15 5.87 -4.35
CA VAL A 35 -2.03 7.30 -4.66
C VAL A 35 -3.40 7.91 -4.96
N LYS A 36 -4.24 7.21 -5.71
CA LYS A 36 -5.60 7.67 -6.06
C LYS A 36 -6.49 7.88 -4.83
N HIS A 37 -6.28 7.13 -3.75
CA HIS A 37 -7.02 7.27 -2.49
C HIS A 37 -6.34 8.23 -1.49
N GLY A 38 -5.25 8.89 -1.90
CA GLY A 38 -4.55 9.88 -1.06
C GLY A 38 -3.61 9.28 -0.02
N TYR A 39 -3.32 7.98 -0.11
CA TYR A 39 -2.29 7.34 0.70
C TYR A 39 -0.91 7.48 0.07
N GLU A 40 0.12 7.26 0.89
CA GLU A 40 1.50 7.44 0.46
C GLU A 40 2.20 6.08 0.35
N LEU A 41 2.80 5.82 -0.80
CA LEU A 41 3.73 4.70 -0.95
C LEU A 41 5.10 5.15 -0.44
N LEU A 42 5.65 4.45 0.55
CA LEU A 42 6.91 4.87 1.21
C LEU A 42 8.16 4.59 0.37
N SER A 43 8.09 3.61 -0.52
CA SER A 43 9.17 3.18 -1.40
C SER A 43 8.61 2.55 -2.67
N GLU A 44 9.44 2.32 -3.68
CA GLU A 44 9.03 1.45 -4.78
C GLU A 44 8.69 0.04 -4.25
N PRO A 45 7.73 -0.67 -4.87
CA PRO A 45 7.39 -2.02 -4.45
C PRO A 45 8.59 -2.96 -4.54
N GLU A 46 8.82 -3.74 -3.50
CA GLU A 46 9.91 -4.71 -3.48
C GLU A 46 9.39 -6.07 -3.94
N GLN A 47 10.16 -6.75 -4.80
CA GLN A 47 9.88 -8.13 -5.19
C GLN A 47 10.91 -9.07 -4.58
N GLN A 48 10.43 -10.06 -3.82
CA GLN A 48 11.24 -11.13 -3.26
C GLN A 48 10.68 -12.47 -3.71
N GLY A 49 11.30 -13.06 -4.73
CA GLY A 49 10.77 -14.27 -5.37
C GLY A 49 9.43 -14.00 -6.06
N GLN A 50 8.38 -14.69 -5.60
CA GLN A 50 7.01 -14.51 -6.10
C GLN A 50 6.23 -13.45 -5.31
N ASP A 51 6.74 -13.06 -4.14
CA ASP A 51 6.07 -12.11 -3.26
C ASP A 51 6.45 -10.67 -3.61
N LEU A 52 5.46 -9.79 -3.50
CA LEU A 52 5.53 -8.35 -3.70
C LEU A 52 5.18 -7.66 -2.38
N TYR A 53 5.98 -6.68 -1.99
CA TYR A 53 5.87 -5.96 -0.72
C TYR A 53 5.58 -4.49 -1.00
N PHE A 54 4.52 -3.98 -0.37
CA PHE A 54 4.10 -2.58 -0.49
C PHE A 54 4.00 -1.97 0.90
N TYR A 55 4.77 -0.91 1.14
CA TYR A 55 4.71 -0.13 2.37
C TYR A 55 3.89 1.13 2.13
N ILE A 56 2.73 1.20 2.79
CA ILE A 56 1.75 2.26 2.58
C ILE A 56 1.53 3.02 3.88
N ARG A 57 1.64 4.34 3.85
CA ARG A 57 1.44 5.22 5.00
C ARG A 57 0.13 5.99 4.91
N VAL A 58 -0.58 6.10 6.03
CA VAL A 58 -1.70 7.04 6.18
C VAL A 58 -1.13 8.46 6.25
N PRO A 59 -1.53 9.38 5.36
CA PRO A 59 -0.98 10.72 5.34
C PRO A 59 -1.18 11.43 6.69
N GLY A 60 -0.16 12.14 7.14
CA GLY A 60 -0.23 12.99 8.33
C GLY A 60 -1.11 14.21 8.05
N SER A 61 -2.07 14.51 8.93
CA SER A 61 -2.68 15.84 8.97
C SER A 61 -1.64 16.82 9.55
N GLY A 62 -0.74 17.28 8.70
CA GLY A 62 0.20 18.37 9.00
C GLY A 62 -0.45 19.73 8.77
#